data_AF-A0AAW8L1Q8-F1
#
_entry.id   AF-A0AAW8L1Q8-F1
#
_cell.length_a   1.000
_cell.length_b   1.000
_cell.length_c   1.000
_cell.angle_alpha   90.00
_cell.angle_beta   90.00
_cell.angle_gamma   90.00
#
_symmetry.space_group_name_H-M   'P 1'
#
loop_
_entity.id
_entity.type
_entity.pdbx_description
1 polymer ?
#
loop_
_entity_poly.entity_id
_entity_poly.type
_entity_poly.pdbx_seq_one_letter_code
_entity_poly.pdbx_strand_id
1 'polypeptide(L)'
;NALNPKATIFFLAIFTTIVSTATPMKVQVFYGVWMCMVNAIWFMVVSLLFAQPIVRKRFLEFGVYFERVMGVLLIGIALRLIWGLFV
;
A
#
# COMPACT_ATOMS: atom_id res chain seq x y z
N ASN A 1 6.13 5.83 6.60
CA ASN A 1 4.74 5.55 6.16
C ASN A 1 3.66 6.04 7.11
N ALA A 2 3.79 5.87 8.44
CA ALA A 2 2.74 6.31 9.37
C ALA A 2 2.38 7.81 9.25
N LEU A 3 3.36 8.68 8.97
CA LEU A 3 3.15 10.11 8.74
C LEU A 3 2.97 10.48 7.25
N ASN A 4 2.89 9.49 6.36
CA ASN A 4 2.67 9.74 4.93
C ASN A 4 1.16 10.01 4.73
N PRO A 5 0.74 11.24 4.35
CA PRO A 5 -0.67 11.57 4.22
C PRO A 5 -1.40 10.66 3.20
N LYS A 6 -0.67 10.12 2.20
CA LYS A 6 -1.22 9.14 1.25
C LYS A 6 -1.69 7.85 1.95
N ALA A 7 -0.93 7.38 2.94
CA ALA A 7 -1.29 6.17 3.70
C ALA A 7 -2.51 6.45 4.58
N THR A 8 -2.55 7.61 5.25
CA THR A 8 -3.69 8.03 6.07
C THR A 8 -4.98 8.10 5.26
N ILE A 9 -4.94 8.75 4.09
CA ILE A 9 -6.12 8.86 3.20
C ILE A 9 -6.57 7.46 2.73
N PHE A 10 -5.65 6.57 2.40
CA PHE A 10 -5.97 5.19 2.01
C PHE A 10 -6.68 4.41 3.13
N PHE A 11 -6.11 4.42 4.34
CA PHE A 11 -6.73 3.74 5.48
C PHE A 11 -8.07 4.38 5.86
N LEU A 12 -8.17 5.71 5.78
CA LEU A 12 -9.43 6.42 6.01
C LEU A 12 -10.49 5.97 5.01
N ALA A 13 -10.18 5.91 3.70
CA ALA A 13 -11.12 5.49 2.67
C ALA A 13 -11.62 4.04 2.86
N ILE A 14 -10.71 3.12 3.21
CA ILE A 14 -11.08 1.73 3.54
C ILE A 14 -11.98 1.70 4.77
N PHE A 15 -11.60 2.44 5.82
CA PHE A 15 -12.37 2.46 7.04
C PHE A 15 -13.78 3.01 6.78
N THR A 16 -13.91 4.11 6.04
CA THR A 16 -15.24 4.70 5.70
C THR A 16 -16.08 3.85 4.75
N THR A 17 -15.47 2.97 3.94
CA THR A 17 -16.21 2.11 3.01
C THR A 17 -16.64 0.79 3.64
N ILE A 18 -15.87 0.25 4.59
CA ILE A 18 -16.12 -1.05 5.22
C ILE A 18 -16.82 -0.91 6.58
N VAL A 19 -16.56 0.17 7.32
CA VAL A 19 -17.11 0.39 8.66
C VAL A 19 -18.38 1.24 8.56
N SER A 20 -19.50 0.67 8.98
CA SER A 20 -20.77 1.40 9.12
C SER A 20 -20.85 2.08 10.49
N THR A 21 -21.66 3.13 10.62
CA THR A 21 -21.91 3.81 11.89
C THR A 21 -22.56 2.91 12.94
N ALA A 22 -23.20 1.80 12.52
CA ALA A 22 -23.77 0.79 13.41
C ALA A 22 -22.73 -0.23 13.94
N THR A 23 -21.50 -0.23 13.43
CA THR A 23 -20.48 -1.21 13.83
C THR A 23 -19.97 -0.91 15.26
N PRO A 24 -20.02 -1.88 16.20
CA PRO A 24 -19.59 -1.68 17.58
C PRO A 24 -18.11 -1.24 17.68
N MET A 25 -17.81 -0.35 18.64
CA MET A 25 -16.45 0.19 18.85
C MET A 25 -15.37 -0.89 18.99
N LYS A 26 -15.67 -2.01 19.64
CA LYS A 26 -14.75 -3.15 19.78
C LYS A 26 -14.31 -3.72 18.42
N VAL A 27 -15.23 -3.80 17.46
CA VAL A 27 -14.97 -4.31 16.10
C VAL A 27 -14.14 -3.30 15.30
N GLN A 28 -14.40 -2.00 15.47
CA GLN A 28 -13.60 -0.94 14.85
C GLN A 28 -12.13 -0.95 15.33
N VAL A 29 -11.92 -1.09 16.63
CA VAL A 29 -10.58 -1.23 17.22
C VAL A 29 -9.89 -2.49 16.70
N PHE A 30 -10.63 -3.61 16.61
CA PHE A 30 -10.10 -4.84 16.04
C PHE A 30 -9.62 -4.66 14.59
N TYR A 31 -10.40 -3.98 13.73
CA TYR A 31 -9.97 -3.67 12.36
C TYR A 31 -8.70 -2.82 12.33
N GLY A 32 -8.62 -1.79 13.18
CA GLY A 32 -7.42 -0.96 13.29
C GLY A 32 -6.18 -1.77 13.67
N VAL A 33 -6.28 -2.57 14.73
CA VAL A 33 -5.19 -3.44 15.21
C VAL A 33 -4.79 -4.47 14.15
N TRP A 34 -5.77 -5.11 13.51
CA TRP A 34 -5.54 -6.06 12.43
C TRP A 34 -4.76 -5.43 11.26
N MET A 35 -5.21 -4.27 10.76
CA MET A 35 -4.55 -3.56 9.66
C MET A 35 -3.10 -3.20 10.02
N CYS A 36 -2.86 -2.72 11.25
CA CYS A 36 -1.52 -2.42 11.73
C CYS A 36 -0.63 -3.66 11.77
N MET A 37 -1.14 -4.79 12.30
CA MET A 37 -0.39 -6.04 12.39
C MET A 37 -0.03 -6.59 11.01
N VAL A 38 -0.99 -6.68 10.10
CA VAL A 38 -0.76 -7.16 8.73
C VAL A 38 0.31 -6.33 8.04
N ASN A 39 0.22 -5.00 8.15
CA ASN A 39 1.21 -4.10 7.56
C ASN A 39 2.60 -4.24 8.21
N ALA A 40 2.67 -4.40 9.53
CA ALA A 40 3.93 -4.62 10.24
C ALA A 40 4.58 -5.95 9.84
N ILE A 41 3.80 -7.04 9.79
CA ILE A 41 4.26 -8.37 9.37
C ILE A 41 4.79 -8.31 7.94
N TRP A 42 4.05 -7.65 7.04
CA TRP A 42 4.50 -7.46 5.66
C TRP A 42 5.87 -6.77 5.59
N PHE A 43 6.05 -5.65 6.31
CA PHE A 43 7.33 -4.95 6.32
C PHE A 43 8.45 -5.76 6.97
N MET A 44 8.15 -6.54 8.01
CA MET A 44 9.12 -7.47 8.60
C MET A 44 9.57 -8.53 7.59
N VAL A 45 8.62 -9.17 6.90
CA VAL A 45 8.93 -10.17 5.86
C VAL A 45 9.77 -9.56 4.74
N VAL A 46 9.36 -8.41 4.20
CA VAL A 46 10.13 -7.71 3.17
C VAL A 46 11.53 -7.34 3.68
N SER A 47 11.64 -6.83 4.91
CA SER A 47 12.94 -6.50 5.52
C SER A 47 13.84 -7.73 5.61
N LEU A 48 13.33 -8.87 6.06
CA LEU A 48 14.09 -10.12 6.16
C LEU A 48 14.53 -10.65 4.79
N LEU A 49 13.69 -10.55 3.76
CA LEU A 49 14.05 -10.92 2.40
C LEU A 49 15.18 -10.04 1.86
N PHE A 50 15.10 -8.73 2.09
CA PHE A 50 16.09 -7.76 1.61
C PHE A 50 17.35 -7.67 2.48
N ALA A 51 17.34 -8.23 3.68
CA ALA A 51 18.53 -8.40 4.51
C ALA A 51 19.54 -9.37 3.88
N GLN A 52 19.09 -10.27 2.99
CA GLN A 52 19.96 -11.19 2.27
C GLN A 52 20.72 -10.48 1.14
N PRO A 53 22.07 -10.50 1.12
CA PRO A 53 22.86 -9.75 0.15
C PRO A 53 22.63 -10.20 -1.30
N ILE A 54 22.33 -11.49 -1.50
CA ILE A 54 22.02 -12.05 -2.83
C ILE A 54 20.72 -11.44 -3.40
N VAL A 55 19.67 -11.34 -2.57
CA VAL A 55 18.36 -10.79 -2.95
C VAL A 55 18.48 -9.30 -3.22
N ARG A 56 19.15 -8.57 -2.32
CA ARG A 56 19.40 -7.14 -2.48
C ARG A 56 20.18 -6.83 -3.75
N LYS A 57 21.25 -7.57 -4.06
CA LYS A 57 22.05 -7.35 -5.28
C LYS A 57 21.23 -7.56 -6.55
N ARG A 58 20.50 -8.68 -6.62
CA ARG A 58 19.59 -8.96 -7.74
C ARG A 58 18.53 -7.88 -7.89
N PHE A 59 17.91 -7.47 -6.79
CA PHE A 59 16.91 -6.40 -6.82
C PHE A 59 17.48 -5.09 -7.36
N LEU A 60 18.71 -4.72 -6.99
CA LEU A 60 19.35 -3.50 -7.50
C LEU A 60 19.67 -3.60 -9.00
N GLU A 61 20.12 -4.77 -9.48
CA GLU A 61 20.37 -5.02 -10.91
C GLU A 61 19.08 -4.91 -11.76
N PHE A 62 17.97 -5.47 -11.25
CA PHE A 62 16.66 -5.39 -11.91
C PHE A 62 15.86 -4.14 -11.58
N GLY A 63 16.32 -3.33 -10.61
CA GLY A 63 15.59 -2.21 -10.03
C GLY A 63 15.21 -1.18 -11.08
N VAL A 64 16.10 -0.88 -12.03
CA VAL A 64 15.83 0.08 -13.11
C VAL A 64 14.66 -0.37 -14.00
N TYR A 65 14.57 -1.66 -14.31
CA TYR A 65 13.45 -2.19 -15.10
C TYR A 65 12.15 -2.17 -14.28
N PHE A 66 12.23 -2.54 -13.01
CA PHE A 66 11.10 -2.51 -12.09
C PHE A 66 10.52 -1.10 -11.94
N GLU A 67 11.37 -0.10 -11.67
CA GLU A 67 10.99 1.30 -11.54
C GLU A 67 10.35 1.83 -12.84
N ARG A 68 10.90 1.50 -14.00
CA ARG A 68 10.33 1.90 -15.31
C ARG A 68 8.95 1.30 -15.54
N VAL A 69 8.78 0.00 -15.29
CA VAL A 69 7.49 -0.66 -15.43
C VAL A 69 6.46 -0.03 -14.50
N MET A 70 6.84 0.24 -13.25
CA MET A 70 5.94 0.84 -12.27
C MET A 70 5.56 2.27 -12.64
N GLY A 71 6.51 3.06 -13.15
CA GLY A 71 6.24 4.39 -13.70
C GLY A 71 5.26 4.36 -14.86
N VAL A 72 5.46 3.46 -15.83
CA VAL A 72 4.54 3.29 -16.97
C VAL A 72 3.15 2.86 -16.52
N LEU A 73 3.04 1.92 -15.57
CA LEU A 73 1.76 1.50 -15.00
C LEU A 73 1.04 2.65 -14.29
N LEU A 74 1.76 3.45 -13.49
CA LEU A 74 1.19 4.61 -12.79
C LEU A 74 0.71 5.68 -13.77
N ILE A 75 1.47 5.96 -14.84
CA ILE A 75 1.04 6.87 -15.91
C ILE A 75 -0.22 6.32 -16.59
N GLY A 76 -0.27 5.02 -16.91
CA GLY A 76 -1.45 4.40 -17.49
C GLY A 76 -2.70 4.52 -16.61
N ILE A 77 -2.56 4.30 -15.29
CA ILE A 77 -3.65 4.49 -14.33
C ILE A 77 -4.09 5.96 -14.28
N ALA A 78 -3.15 6.90 -14.25
CA ALA A 78 -3.45 8.33 -14.25
C ALA A 78 -4.20 8.76 -15.52
N LEU A 79 -3.76 8.30 -16.70
CA LEU A 79 -4.44 8.56 -17.97
C LEU A 79 -5.86 7.98 -17.99
N ARG A 80 -6.05 6.75 -17.50
CA ARG A 80 -7.38 6.14 -17.38
C ARG A 80 -8.29 6.94 -16.45
N LEU A 81 -7.76 7.39 -15.31
CA LEU A 81 -8.51 8.21 -14.36
C LEU A 81 -8.94 9.53 -14.98
N ILE A 82 -8.03 10.24 -15.66
CA ILE A 82 -8.30 11.50 -16.35
C ILE A 82 -9.37 11.30 -17.43
N TRP A 83 -9.23 10.26 -18.25
CA TRP A 83 -10.22 9.93 -19.28
C TRP A 83 -11.61 9.70 -18.69
N GLY A 84 -11.70 8.94 -17.59
CA GLY A 84 -12.96 8.71 -16.87
C GLY A 84 -13.55 9.93 -16.14
N LEU A 85 -12.84 11.05 -16.07
CA LEU A 85 -13.41 12.32 -15.60
C LEU A 85 -14.10 13.11 -16.73
N PHE A 86 -13.77 12.82 -17.99
CA PHE A 86 -14.30 13.52 -19.17
C PHE A 86 -15.40 12.75 -19.92
N VAL A 87 -15.59 11.47 -19.59
CA VAL A 87 -16.67 10.59 -20.10
C VAL A 87 -17.68 10.38 -19.00
#